data_AF-A0A1V2NXV9-F1
#
_entry.id   AF-A0A1V2NXV9-F1
#
_cell.length_a   1.000
_cell.length_b   1.000
_cell.length_c   1.000
_cell.angle_alpha   90.00
_cell.angle_beta   90.00
_cell.angle_gamma   90.00
#
_symmetry.space_group_name_H-M   'P 1'
#
loop_
_entity.id
_entity.type
_entity.pdbx_description
1 polymer ?
#
loop_
_entity_poly.entity_id
_entity_poly.type
_entity_poly.pdbx_seq_one_letter_code
_entity_poly.pdbx_strand_id
1 'polypeptide(L)'
;MVRIERSLPRPDDLRDHLAEAYRLPFTGCTLLRSLVNDVYRLTTATGDYVIKLYAVRPLPEIRWEAELSIHLSQHQVATPPLIPLGDGASAGVLAMPEGDRPYLLTAFVDGSKPQAPFTDDLYRSFGELVAQFHTATDTFAPALDRRAADLSHSLDEPAAEIVPLLPAADGELVAALASAVRDKVADGLSRGVCHGDVSLDNVLITPDGLSLHDFDLSAEGYRAADFTGVAATPHWDAFRAGYERHRPIAPADLAAIDWLTVAGRISNLHFHLVRKPLFRGTESRAEGWAAGELAELRAAAGRLL
;
A
#
# COMPACT_ATOMS: atom_id res chain seq x y z
N MET A 1 -34.34 2.81 1.96
CA MET A 1 -33.29 3.79 2.31
C MET A 1 -32.13 3.56 1.36
N VAL A 2 -31.73 4.57 0.60
CA VAL A 2 -30.56 4.49 -0.29
C VAL A 2 -29.31 4.57 0.60
N ARG A 3 -28.34 3.66 0.41
CA ARG A 3 -27.05 3.71 1.12
C ARG A 3 -26.11 4.65 0.36
N ILE A 4 -25.33 5.44 1.10
CA ILE A 4 -24.29 6.29 0.53
C ILE A 4 -23.03 5.44 0.38
N GLU A 5 -22.40 5.49 -0.79
CA GLU A 5 -21.17 4.76 -1.07
C GLU A 5 -19.93 5.53 -0.57
N ARG A 6 -19.93 6.84 -0.80
CA ARG A 6 -18.81 7.71 -0.45
C ARG A 6 -19.30 9.13 -0.20
N SER A 7 -18.83 9.74 0.88
CA SER A 7 -18.98 11.17 1.12
C SER A 7 -17.67 11.81 1.58
N LEU A 8 -17.62 13.14 1.59
CA LEU A 8 -16.49 13.92 2.07
C LEU A 8 -16.96 14.86 3.17
N PRO A 9 -16.35 14.83 4.37
CA PRO A 9 -16.60 15.86 5.37
C PRO A 9 -16.08 17.21 4.87
N ARG A 10 -16.75 18.29 5.25
CA ARG A 10 -16.24 19.64 5.02
C ARG A 10 -14.93 19.81 5.80
N PRO A 11 -13.88 20.42 5.20
CA PRO A 11 -12.60 20.56 5.88
C PRO A 11 -12.68 21.27 7.24
N ASP A 12 -13.48 22.33 7.38
CA ASP A 12 -13.64 23.04 8.66
C ASP A 12 -14.32 22.19 9.74
N ASP A 13 -15.40 21.47 9.38
CA ASP A 13 -16.10 20.59 10.33
C ASP A 13 -15.19 19.44 10.77
N LEU A 14 -14.40 18.89 9.83
CA LEU A 14 -13.40 17.86 10.12
C LEU A 14 -12.29 18.40 11.04
N ARG A 15 -11.80 19.61 10.78
CA ARG A 15 -10.79 20.28 11.62
C ARG A 15 -11.28 20.37 13.06
N ASP A 16 -12.49 20.88 13.26
CA ASP A 16 -13.02 21.16 14.59
C ASP A 16 -13.26 19.86 15.38
N HIS A 17 -13.79 18.83 14.72
CA HIS A 17 -13.91 17.49 15.30
C HIS A 17 -12.55 16.92 15.73
N LEU A 18 -11.55 17.00 14.85
CA LEU A 18 -10.22 16.46 15.14
C LEU A 18 -9.47 17.28 16.19
N ALA A 19 -9.71 18.59 16.29
CA ALA A 19 -9.13 19.44 17.32
C ALA A 19 -9.56 18.98 18.72
N GLU A 20 -10.84 18.62 18.87
CA GLU A 20 -11.37 18.02 20.10
C GLU A 20 -10.77 16.63 20.35
N ALA A 21 -10.82 15.74 19.35
CA ALA A 21 -10.38 14.35 19.47
C ALA A 21 -8.89 14.23 19.83
N TYR A 22 -8.04 15.06 19.23
CA TYR A 22 -6.59 15.07 19.46
C TYR A 22 -6.15 16.02 20.57
N ARG A 23 -7.03 16.92 21.05
CA ARG A 23 -6.69 18.03 21.96
C ARG A 23 -5.56 18.90 21.40
N LEU A 24 -5.58 19.12 20.09
CA LEU A 24 -4.60 19.92 19.36
C LEU A 24 -5.26 21.14 18.71
N PRO A 25 -4.62 22.32 18.75
CA PRO A 25 -5.22 23.57 18.24
C PRO A 25 -5.05 23.68 16.71
N PHE A 26 -5.76 22.86 15.94
CA PHE A 26 -5.74 22.96 14.48
C PHE A 26 -6.34 24.28 13.99
N THR A 27 -5.62 24.97 13.11
CA THR A 27 -6.01 26.27 12.53
C THR A 27 -6.50 26.16 11.08
N GLY A 28 -6.19 25.05 10.40
CA GLY A 28 -6.59 24.83 9.01
C GLY A 28 -6.71 23.35 8.68
N CYS A 29 -7.51 23.06 7.65
CA CYS A 29 -7.70 21.73 7.10
C CYS A 29 -7.89 21.84 5.59
N THR A 30 -7.21 20.99 4.82
CA THR A 30 -7.30 20.99 3.36
C THR A 30 -7.25 19.58 2.83
N LEU A 31 -8.22 19.21 1.98
CA LEU A 31 -8.20 17.94 1.27
C LEU A 31 -7.03 17.92 0.29
N LEU A 32 -6.10 16.97 0.47
CA LEU A 32 -4.95 16.78 -0.42
C LEU A 32 -5.30 15.83 -1.55
N ARG A 33 -5.98 14.71 -1.24
CA ARG A 33 -6.31 13.65 -2.19
C ARG A 33 -7.53 12.89 -1.74
N SER A 34 -8.41 12.56 -2.68
CA SER A 34 -9.55 11.66 -2.48
C SER A 34 -9.51 10.57 -3.54
N LEU A 35 -9.10 9.35 -3.15
CA LEU A 35 -9.05 8.17 -4.03
C LEU A 35 -9.62 6.93 -3.35
N VAL A 36 -8.81 6.04 -2.77
CA VAL A 36 -9.33 4.93 -1.96
C VAL A 36 -9.70 5.49 -0.60
N ASN A 37 -8.72 6.07 0.08
CA ASN A 37 -8.89 6.86 1.30
C ASN A 37 -8.95 8.37 0.97
N ASP A 38 -9.44 9.16 1.90
CA ASP A 38 -9.39 10.62 1.84
C ASP A 38 -8.27 11.12 2.74
N VAL A 39 -7.39 11.95 2.20
CA VAL A 39 -6.19 12.45 2.87
C VAL A 39 -6.28 13.95 2.98
N TYR A 40 -6.20 14.49 4.20
CA TYR A 40 -6.21 15.92 4.45
C TYR A 40 -4.93 16.35 5.17
N ARG A 41 -4.51 17.60 4.93
CA ARG A 41 -3.50 18.30 5.72
C ARG A 41 -4.21 19.09 6.81
N LEU A 42 -3.76 18.93 8.05
CA LEU A 42 -4.13 19.79 9.17
C LEU A 42 -2.95 20.68 9.52
N THR A 43 -3.21 21.95 9.80
CA THR A 43 -2.16 22.91 10.16
C THR A 43 -2.34 23.38 11.60
N THR A 44 -1.24 23.63 12.30
CA THR A 44 -1.21 24.31 13.60
C THR A 44 -0.16 25.43 13.56
N ALA A 45 -0.07 26.23 14.61
CA ALA A 45 0.98 27.25 14.73
C ALA A 45 2.40 26.64 14.80
N THR A 46 2.54 25.37 15.17
CA THR A 46 3.83 24.71 15.46
C THR A 46 4.21 23.62 14.48
N GLY A 47 3.35 23.28 13.53
CA GLY A 47 3.59 22.21 12.57
C GLY A 47 2.33 21.66 11.95
N ASP A 48 2.52 20.80 10.97
CA ASP A 48 1.45 20.23 10.17
C ASP A 48 1.33 18.72 10.38
N TYR A 49 0.17 18.22 10.02
CA TYR A 49 -0.22 16.82 10.18
C TYR A 49 -0.95 16.34 8.93
N VAL A 50 -0.96 15.02 8.75
CA VAL A 50 -1.72 14.35 7.69
C VAL A 50 -2.70 13.39 8.34
N ILE A 51 -3.99 13.61 8.07
CA ILE A 51 -5.07 12.70 8.45
C ILE A 51 -5.42 11.83 7.25
N LYS A 52 -5.37 10.51 7.44
CA LYS A 52 -5.90 9.52 6.49
C LYS A 52 -7.25 9.04 7.03
N LEU A 53 -8.33 9.44 6.37
CA LEU A 53 -9.69 8.97 6.63
C LEU A 53 -9.98 7.80 5.69
N TYR A 54 -10.05 6.60 6.24
CA TYR A 54 -10.19 5.36 5.48
C TYR A 54 -11.59 5.23 4.88
N ALA A 55 -11.72 4.41 3.84
CA ALA A 55 -13.04 3.87 3.47
C ALA A 55 -13.65 3.09 4.64
N VAL A 56 -14.95 2.77 4.57
CA VAL A 56 -15.61 1.94 5.59
C VAL A 56 -14.91 0.58 5.67
N ARG A 57 -14.15 0.39 6.75
CA ARG A 57 -13.30 -0.78 7.00
C ARG A 57 -13.30 -1.14 8.48
N PRO A 58 -13.01 -2.40 8.82
CA PRO A 58 -12.91 -2.81 10.22
C PRO A 58 -11.83 -1.99 10.95
N LEU A 59 -12.22 -1.32 12.04
CA LEU A 59 -11.29 -0.61 12.92
C LEU A 59 -10.07 -1.46 13.36
N PRO A 60 -10.20 -2.77 13.63
CA PRO A 60 -9.04 -3.60 13.97
C PRO A 60 -7.92 -3.60 12.93
N GLU A 61 -8.25 -3.60 11.63
CA GLU A 61 -7.24 -3.56 10.55
C GLU A 61 -6.48 -2.23 10.51
N ILE A 62 -7.14 -1.15 10.88
CA ILE A 62 -6.55 0.20 10.90
C ILE A 62 -5.70 0.39 12.16
N ARG A 63 -6.11 -0.21 13.28
CA ARG A 63 -5.28 -0.28 14.49
C ARG A 63 -4.04 -1.13 14.28
N TRP A 64 -4.12 -2.22 13.51
CA TRP A 64 -2.95 -2.99 13.09
C TRP A 64 -1.95 -2.13 12.30
N GLU A 65 -2.42 -1.30 11.35
CA GLU A 65 -1.55 -0.37 10.60
C GLU A 65 -0.90 0.67 11.52
N ALA A 66 -1.65 1.15 12.52
CA ALA A 66 -1.14 2.07 13.52
C ALA A 66 -0.07 1.42 14.42
N GLU A 67 -0.30 0.17 14.86
CA GLU A 67 0.68 -0.61 15.62
C GLU A 67 1.96 -0.84 14.81
N LEU A 68 1.84 -1.17 13.52
CA LEU A 68 2.98 -1.28 12.61
C LEU A 68 3.74 0.05 12.52
N SER A 69 3.03 1.16 12.32
CA SER A 69 3.65 2.50 12.23
C SER A 69 4.42 2.88 13.50
N ILE A 70 3.84 2.60 14.68
CA ILE A 70 4.50 2.81 15.97
C ILE A 70 5.74 1.93 16.09
N HIS A 71 5.63 0.65 15.75
CA HIS A 71 6.74 -0.31 15.83
C HIS A 71 7.91 0.08 14.93
N LEU A 72 7.63 0.50 13.70
CA LEU A 72 8.64 0.99 12.75
C LEU A 72 9.38 2.21 13.28
N SER A 73 8.64 3.18 13.85
CA SER A 73 9.23 4.37 14.47
C SER A 73 10.14 4.01 15.65
N GLN A 74 9.72 3.06 16.51
CA GLN A 74 10.54 2.56 17.63
C GLN A 74 11.81 1.85 17.18
N HIS A 75 11.79 1.23 15.99
CA HIS A 75 12.95 0.58 15.36
C HIS A 75 13.72 1.51 14.42
N GLN A 76 13.48 2.83 14.50
CA GLN A 76 14.19 3.86 13.75
C GLN A 76 14.08 3.72 12.21
N VAL A 77 13.05 3.05 11.71
CA VAL A 77 12.70 3.11 10.29
C VAL A 77 12.11 4.49 10.01
N ALA A 78 12.63 5.18 9.00
CA ALA A 78 12.15 6.51 8.62
C ALA A 78 10.73 6.43 8.06
N THR A 79 9.75 6.82 8.87
CA THR A 79 8.31 6.83 8.53
C THR A 79 7.64 8.04 9.19
N PRO A 80 6.47 8.51 8.72
CA PRO A 80 5.70 9.53 9.43
C PRO A 80 5.33 9.07 10.85
N PRO A 81 5.73 9.83 11.89
CA PRO A 81 5.32 9.51 13.26
C PRO A 81 3.80 9.51 13.40
N LEU A 82 3.23 8.45 13.96
CA LEU A 82 1.82 8.39 14.32
C LEU A 82 1.55 9.33 15.51
N ILE A 83 0.46 10.08 15.43
CA ILE A 83 -0.05 10.89 16.52
C ILE A 83 -1.24 10.18 17.15
N PRO A 84 -1.19 9.78 18.43
CA PRO A 84 -2.32 9.18 19.11
C PRO A 84 -3.40 10.23 19.42
N LEU A 85 -4.63 9.78 19.62
CA LEU A 85 -5.73 10.62 20.10
C LEU A 85 -5.45 11.15 21.51
N GLY A 86 -6.19 12.16 21.94
CA GLY A 86 -6.03 12.76 23.27
C GLY A 86 -6.28 11.80 24.44
N ASP A 87 -6.97 10.69 24.20
CA ASP A 87 -7.18 9.58 25.15
C ASP A 87 -6.10 8.48 25.06
N GLY A 88 -5.15 8.60 24.13
CA GLY A 88 -4.08 7.64 23.90
C GLY A 88 -4.40 6.54 22.87
N ALA A 89 -5.61 6.51 22.31
CA ALA A 89 -5.94 5.55 21.26
C ALA A 89 -5.12 5.81 19.98
N SER A 90 -4.73 4.75 19.28
CA SER A 90 -3.91 4.86 18.05
C SER A 90 -4.73 5.20 16.79
N ALA A 91 -6.04 5.00 16.83
CA ALA A 91 -6.95 5.24 15.72
C ALA A 91 -8.33 5.71 16.23
N GLY A 92 -8.93 6.65 15.51
CA GLY A 92 -10.28 7.15 15.78
C GLY A 92 -11.30 6.65 14.75
N VAL A 93 -12.58 6.96 14.98
CA VAL A 93 -13.68 6.65 14.06
C VAL A 93 -14.54 7.88 13.88
N LEU A 94 -14.87 8.18 12.63
CA LEU A 94 -15.80 9.23 12.26
C LEU A 94 -17.10 8.60 11.76
N ALA A 95 -18.22 8.95 12.39
CA ALA A 95 -19.54 8.53 11.92
C ALA A 95 -19.89 9.29 10.63
N MET A 96 -19.98 8.57 9.51
CA MET A 96 -20.28 9.13 8.20
C MET A 96 -21.58 8.53 7.64
N PRO A 97 -22.23 9.17 6.66
CA PRO A 97 -23.48 8.66 6.09
C PRO A 97 -23.38 7.26 5.44
N GLU A 98 -22.19 6.89 4.95
CA GLU A 98 -21.85 5.55 4.44
C GLU A 98 -21.55 4.52 5.55
N GLY A 99 -21.38 4.97 6.79
CA GLY A 99 -21.00 4.16 7.94
C GLY A 99 -19.78 4.73 8.68
N ASP A 100 -19.34 4.00 9.70
CA ASP A 100 -18.19 4.36 10.51
C ASP A 100 -16.89 4.24 9.70
N ARG A 101 -16.17 5.36 9.59
CA ARG A 101 -14.90 5.45 8.86
C ARG A 101 -13.75 5.68 9.83
N PRO A 102 -12.83 4.71 9.99
CA PRO A 102 -11.65 4.91 10.82
C PRO A 102 -10.73 6.00 10.26
N TYR A 103 -9.89 6.56 11.12
CA TYR A 103 -8.85 7.49 10.71
C TYR A 103 -7.56 7.38 11.54
N LEU A 104 -6.44 7.71 10.90
CA LEU A 104 -5.12 7.84 11.53
C LEU A 104 -4.54 9.24 11.27
N LEU A 105 -3.90 9.82 12.28
CA LEU A 105 -3.14 11.07 12.16
C LEU A 105 -1.65 10.79 12.23
N THR A 106 -0.89 11.39 11.33
CA THR A 106 0.58 11.35 11.33
C THR A 106 1.13 12.76 11.31
N ALA A 107 2.35 12.95 11.82
CA ALA A 107 3.07 14.20 11.60
C ALA A 107 3.35 14.39 10.10
N PHE A 108 3.29 15.63 9.63
CA PHE A 108 3.69 15.94 8.27
C PHE A 108 5.21 15.81 8.15
N VAL A 109 5.65 15.04 7.15
CA VAL A 109 7.07 14.89 6.82
C VAL A 109 7.42 15.90 5.73
N ASP A 110 8.34 16.81 6.04
CA ASP A 110 8.88 17.73 5.05
C ASP A 110 9.86 17.00 4.13
N GLY A 111 9.54 16.97 2.85
CA GLY A 111 10.27 16.20 1.86
C GLY A 111 9.67 16.34 0.47
N SER A 112 10.37 15.80 -0.51
CA SER A 112 9.97 15.85 -1.91
C SER A 112 9.83 14.46 -2.50
N LYS A 113 8.96 14.32 -3.51
CA LYS A 113 8.87 13.07 -4.28
C LYS A 113 10.14 12.89 -5.11
N PRO A 114 10.73 11.69 -5.18
CA PRO A 114 11.75 11.40 -6.18
C PRO A 114 11.26 11.78 -7.58
N GLN A 115 12.10 12.46 -8.37
CA GLN A 115 11.79 12.88 -9.74
C GLN A 115 12.81 12.30 -10.72
N ALA A 116 12.39 12.12 -11.97
CA ALA A 116 13.29 11.70 -13.03
C ALA A 116 14.37 12.78 -13.31
N PRO A 117 15.58 12.41 -13.75
CA PRO A 117 16.04 11.03 -13.98
C PRO A 117 16.30 10.28 -12.67
N PHE A 118 15.81 9.04 -12.59
CA PHE A 118 16.10 8.18 -11.45
C PHE A 118 17.52 7.60 -11.56
N THR A 119 18.14 7.32 -10.41
CA THR A 119 19.54 6.91 -10.31
C THR A 119 19.70 5.62 -9.53
N ASP A 120 20.78 4.88 -9.80
CA ASP A 120 21.15 3.70 -9.01
C ASP A 120 21.37 4.03 -7.54
N ASP A 121 21.86 5.23 -7.20
CA ASP A 121 22.04 5.66 -5.81
C ASP A 121 20.70 5.78 -5.08
N LEU A 122 19.68 6.38 -5.74
CA LEU A 122 18.33 6.45 -5.20
C LEU A 122 17.78 5.04 -4.93
N TYR A 123 17.87 4.15 -5.92
CA TYR A 123 17.35 2.80 -5.79
C TYR A 123 18.13 1.97 -4.76
N ARG A 124 19.43 2.18 -4.61
CA ARG A 124 20.22 1.54 -3.55
C ARG A 124 19.77 1.96 -2.17
N SER A 125 19.59 3.26 -1.92
CA SER A 125 19.01 3.75 -0.66
C SER A 125 17.58 3.26 -0.46
N PHE A 126 16.81 3.10 -1.54
CA PHE A 126 15.46 2.54 -1.46
C PHE A 126 15.48 1.06 -1.04
N GLY A 127 16.40 0.27 -1.59
CA GLY A 127 16.61 -1.12 -1.18
C GLY A 127 17.01 -1.24 0.29
N GLU A 128 17.90 -0.37 0.77
CA GLU A 128 18.27 -0.28 2.18
C GLU A 128 17.04 0.02 3.07
N LEU A 129 16.21 0.99 2.68
CA LEU A 129 14.99 1.35 3.41
C LEU A 129 13.97 0.20 3.49
N VAL A 130 13.73 -0.52 2.39
CA VAL A 130 12.83 -1.68 2.38
C VAL A 130 13.40 -2.83 3.22
N ALA A 131 14.72 -3.04 3.21
CA ALA A 131 15.33 -4.06 4.06
C ALA A 131 15.26 -3.71 5.54
N GLN A 132 15.38 -2.43 5.90
CA GLN A 132 15.18 -1.94 7.28
C GLN A 132 13.73 -2.17 7.73
N PHE A 133 12.74 -1.86 6.88
CA PHE A 133 11.34 -2.19 7.14
C PHE A 133 11.14 -3.70 7.36
N HIS A 134 11.67 -4.55 6.46
CA HIS A 134 11.57 -6.00 6.60
C HIS A 134 12.26 -6.56 7.85
N THR A 135 13.38 -5.96 8.26
CA THR A 135 14.13 -6.36 9.46
C THR A 135 13.40 -5.93 10.73
N ALA A 136 12.94 -4.66 10.78
CA ALA A 136 12.18 -4.15 11.91
C ALA A 136 10.92 -4.98 12.16
N THR A 137 10.24 -5.41 11.10
CA THR A 137 9.01 -6.19 11.21
C THR A 137 9.21 -7.66 11.60
N ASP A 138 10.45 -8.18 11.67
CA ASP A 138 10.68 -9.55 12.16
C ASP A 138 10.29 -9.73 13.64
N THR A 139 10.32 -8.65 14.42
CA THR A 139 9.93 -8.63 15.85
C THR A 139 8.55 -8.02 16.07
N PHE A 140 7.83 -7.67 15.01
CA PHE A 140 6.50 -7.08 15.11
C PHE A 140 5.49 -8.14 15.54
N ALA A 141 4.91 -7.95 16.72
CA ALA A 141 3.91 -8.83 17.30
C ALA A 141 2.62 -8.02 17.56
N PRO A 142 1.75 -7.85 16.54
CA PRO A 142 0.55 -7.06 16.67
C PRO A 142 -0.44 -7.71 17.65
N ALA A 143 -1.23 -6.89 18.33
CA ALA A 143 -2.28 -7.36 19.23
C ALA A 143 -3.56 -7.77 18.48
N LEU A 144 -3.70 -7.28 17.25
CA LEU A 144 -4.85 -7.52 16.37
C LEU A 144 -4.41 -8.28 15.14
N ASP A 145 -5.33 -9.02 14.53
CA ASP A 145 -5.07 -9.68 13.27
C ASP A 145 -5.41 -8.77 12.09
N ARG A 146 -4.64 -8.92 11.02
CA ARG A 146 -4.93 -8.34 9.72
C ARG A 146 -4.94 -9.46 8.69
N ARG A 147 -5.83 -9.34 7.71
CA ARG A 147 -5.89 -10.28 6.60
C ARG A 147 -4.52 -10.34 5.89
N ALA A 148 -3.96 -11.54 5.77
CA ALA A 148 -2.70 -11.76 5.08
C ALA A 148 -2.80 -11.45 3.58
N ALA A 149 -1.71 -10.95 3.00
CA ALA A 149 -1.51 -10.82 1.55
C ALA A 149 -1.01 -12.15 0.97
N ASP A 150 -1.73 -13.23 1.27
CA ASP A 150 -1.49 -14.52 0.64
C ASP A 150 -2.10 -14.57 -0.77
N LEU A 151 -1.75 -15.60 -1.53
CA LEU A 151 -2.28 -15.78 -2.87
C LEU A 151 -3.80 -16.03 -2.91
N SER A 152 -4.44 -16.45 -1.81
CA SER A 152 -5.91 -16.58 -1.82
C SER A 152 -6.53 -15.21 -2.01
N HIS A 153 -5.98 -14.22 -1.30
CA HIS A 153 -6.42 -12.85 -1.35
C HIS A 153 -5.86 -12.08 -2.57
N SER A 154 -4.58 -12.25 -2.89
CA SER A 154 -3.90 -11.45 -3.90
C SER A 154 -4.02 -12.01 -5.32
N LEU A 155 -4.46 -13.26 -5.49
CA LEU A 155 -4.54 -13.93 -6.79
C LEU A 155 -5.90 -14.59 -7.03
N ASP A 156 -6.31 -15.55 -6.21
CA ASP A 156 -7.47 -16.41 -6.51
C ASP A 156 -8.78 -15.62 -6.53
N GLU A 157 -9.04 -14.84 -5.48
CA GLU A 157 -10.22 -13.98 -5.37
C GLU A 157 -10.31 -12.97 -6.53
N PRO A 158 -9.26 -12.14 -6.79
CA PRO A 158 -9.21 -11.28 -7.96
C PRO A 158 -9.45 -12.00 -9.28
N ALA A 159 -8.79 -13.14 -9.52
CA ALA A 159 -8.91 -13.90 -10.76
C ALA A 159 -10.33 -14.42 -10.97
N ALA A 160 -10.95 -14.99 -9.93
CA ALA A 160 -12.31 -15.51 -9.98
C ALA A 160 -13.33 -14.44 -10.34
N GLU A 161 -13.14 -13.21 -9.86
CA GLU A 161 -14.03 -12.09 -10.16
C GLU A 161 -13.82 -11.49 -11.56
N ILE A 162 -12.58 -11.39 -12.05
CA ILE A 162 -12.31 -10.72 -13.34
C ILE A 162 -12.42 -11.63 -14.55
N VAL A 163 -12.13 -12.93 -14.44
CA VAL A 163 -12.16 -13.86 -15.59
C VAL A 163 -13.51 -13.82 -16.33
N PRO A 164 -14.68 -13.81 -15.67
CA PRO A 164 -15.97 -13.73 -16.35
C PRO A 164 -16.25 -12.36 -17.01
N LEU A 165 -15.49 -11.32 -16.66
CA LEU A 165 -15.67 -9.95 -17.18
C LEU A 165 -14.82 -9.67 -18.41
N LEU A 166 -13.84 -10.53 -18.70
CA LEU A 166 -12.89 -10.38 -19.79
C LEU A 166 -13.39 -11.04 -21.08
N PRO A 167 -12.88 -10.61 -22.25
CA PRO A 167 -13.01 -11.40 -23.48
C PRO A 167 -12.49 -12.83 -23.26
N ALA A 168 -13.14 -13.84 -23.87
CA ALA A 168 -12.86 -15.25 -23.60
C ALA A 168 -11.36 -15.60 -23.63
N ALA A 169 -10.62 -15.15 -24.65
CA ALA A 169 -9.19 -15.41 -24.76
C ALA A 169 -8.36 -14.81 -23.60
N ASP A 170 -8.72 -13.61 -23.13
CA ASP A 170 -8.05 -12.97 -22.00
C ASP A 170 -8.44 -13.64 -20.68
N GLY A 171 -9.70 -14.06 -20.53
CA GLY A 171 -10.16 -14.81 -19.37
C GLY A 171 -9.45 -16.17 -19.24
N GLU A 172 -9.32 -16.91 -20.33
CA GLU A 172 -8.56 -18.17 -20.38
C GLU A 172 -7.07 -17.95 -20.02
N LEU A 173 -6.46 -16.89 -20.55
CA LEU A 173 -5.07 -16.53 -20.27
C LEU A 173 -4.85 -16.18 -18.79
N VAL A 174 -5.72 -15.35 -18.20
CA VAL A 174 -5.65 -14.99 -16.78
C VAL A 174 -5.83 -16.22 -15.89
N ALA A 175 -6.77 -17.10 -16.22
CA ALA A 175 -6.99 -18.33 -15.48
C ALA A 175 -5.77 -19.27 -15.54
N ALA A 176 -5.15 -19.41 -16.73
CA ALA A 176 -3.95 -20.21 -16.91
C ALA A 176 -2.75 -19.65 -16.11
N LEU A 177 -2.55 -18.33 -16.15
CA LEU A 177 -1.53 -17.65 -15.35
C LEU A 177 -1.76 -17.82 -13.86
N ALA A 178 -3.00 -17.67 -13.37
CA ALA A 178 -3.31 -17.86 -11.97
C ALA A 178 -3.00 -19.29 -11.49
N SER A 179 -3.38 -20.30 -12.29
CA SER A 179 -3.02 -21.69 -12.01
C SER A 179 -1.51 -21.89 -11.98
N ALA A 180 -0.77 -21.31 -12.94
CA ALA A 180 0.68 -21.44 -12.99
C ALA A 180 1.38 -20.75 -11.81
N VAL A 181 0.91 -19.57 -11.38
CA VAL A 181 1.41 -18.92 -10.16
C VAL A 181 1.21 -19.84 -8.95
N ARG A 182 0.02 -20.47 -8.83
CA ARG A 182 -0.27 -21.41 -7.74
C ARG A 182 0.66 -22.61 -7.71
N ASP A 183 1.01 -23.15 -8.88
CA ASP A 183 1.90 -24.30 -8.97
C ASP A 183 3.38 -23.94 -8.70
N LYS A 184 3.78 -22.69 -8.98
CA LYS A 184 5.18 -22.26 -8.97
C LYS A 184 5.59 -21.50 -7.73
N VAL A 185 4.67 -20.76 -7.12
CA VAL A 185 4.87 -20.12 -5.82
C VAL A 185 4.58 -21.18 -4.75
N ALA A 186 5.55 -22.07 -4.58
CA ALA A 186 5.49 -23.18 -3.63
C ALA A 186 5.93 -22.76 -2.22
N ASP A 187 5.82 -23.70 -1.28
CA ASP A 187 6.28 -23.55 0.09
C ASP A 187 7.79 -23.26 0.17
N GLY A 188 8.19 -22.47 1.18
CA GLY A 188 9.61 -22.17 1.46
C GLY A 188 10.10 -20.77 1.05
N LEU A 189 9.21 -19.94 0.48
CA LEU A 189 9.49 -18.51 0.32
C LEU A 189 9.57 -17.78 1.66
N SER A 190 10.37 -16.71 1.71
CA SER A 190 10.48 -15.87 2.89
C SER A 190 9.15 -15.16 3.15
N ARG A 191 8.63 -15.36 4.37
CA ARG A 191 7.39 -14.71 4.84
C ARG A 191 7.70 -13.67 5.91
N GLY A 192 6.80 -12.70 6.02
CA GLY A 192 6.80 -11.67 7.05
C GLY A 192 5.93 -10.50 6.62
N VAL A 193 5.92 -9.43 7.41
CA VAL A 193 5.21 -8.21 7.02
C VAL A 193 5.87 -7.61 5.78
N CYS A 194 5.06 -7.41 4.76
CA CYS A 194 5.38 -6.72 3.52
C CYS A 194 4.74 -5.34 3.53
N HIS A 195 5.32 -4.39 2.81
CA HIS A 195 4.73 -3.08 2.57
C HIS A 195 3.47 -3.19 1.71
N GLY A 196 3.51 -4.03 0.67
CA GLY A 196 2.42 -4.29 -0.27
C GLY A 196 2.33 -3.32 -1.45
N ASP A 197 3.08 -2.21 -1.41
CA ASP A 197 3.19 -1.22 -2.49
C ASP A 197 4.56 -0.52 -2.48
N VAL A 198 5.61 -1.28 -2.76
CA VAL A 198 6.98 -0.74 -2.83
C VAL A 198 7.15 -0.02 -4.16
N SER A 199 6.89 1.28 -4.13
CA SER A 199 7.03 2.19 -5.26
C SER A 199 7.59 3.55 -4.81
N LEU A 200 8.21 4.30 -5.72
CA LEU A 200 8.71 5.66 -5.41
C LEU A 200 7.58 6.64 -5.07
N ASP A 201 6.33 6.31 -5.41
CA ASP A 201 5.13 7.05 -5.00
C ASP A 201 4.89 6.98 -3.50
N ASN A 202 5.48 6.02 -2.79
CA ASN A 202 5.40 5.85 -1.35
C ASN A 202 6.68 6.23 -0.61
N VAL A 203 7.61 6.91 -1.32
CA VAL A 203 8.85 7.43 -0.74
C VAL A 203 8.85 8.96 -0.76
N LEU A 204 9.43 9.57 0.27
CA LEU A 204 9.85 10.98 0.26
C LEU A 204 11.36 11.07 0.48
N ILE A 205 11.98 12.02 -0.20
CA ILE A 205 13.36 12.46 0.05
C ILE A 205 13.28 13.58 1.08
N THR A 206 13.84 13.34 2.26
CA THR A 206 13.97 14.29 3.38
C THR A 206 15.44 14.70 3.55
N PRO A 207 15.75 15.71 4.38
CA PRO A 207 17.13 16.03 4.72
C PRO A 207 17.92 14.88 5.36
N ASP A 208 17.22 13.93 6.01
CA ASP A 208 17.82 12.80 6.74
C ASP A 208 17.87 11.51 5.91
N GLY A 209 17.31 11.51 4.70
CA GLY A 209 17.32 10.35 3.80
C GLY A 209 15.95 10.05 3.20
N LEU A 210 15.72 8.79 2.84
CA LEU A 210 14.43 8.35 2.33
C LEU A 210 13.49 8.01 3.49
N SER A 211 12.24 8.47 3.42
CA SER A 211 11.15 8.11 4.32
C SER A 211 10.15 7.24 3.59
N LEU A 212 9.67 6.17 4.22
CA LEU A 212 8.68 5.23 3.71
C LEU A 212 7.28 5.60 4.22
N HIS A 213 6.30 5.57 3.33
CA HIS A 213 4.94 6.03 3.59
C HIS A 213 3.89 5.04 3.11
N ASP A 214 2.67 5.17 3.66
CA ASP A 214 1.47 4.48 3.22
C ASP A 214 1.46 2.95 3.42
N PHE A 215 1.25 2.55 4.67
CA PHE A 215 1.14 1.15 5.08
C PHE A 215 -0.27 0.55 4.88
N ASP A 216 -1.12 1.17 4.04
CA ASP A 216 -2.51 0.75 3.86
C ASP A 216 -2.64 -0.63 3.20
N LEU A 217 -1.61 -1.09 2.47
CA LEU A 217 -1.55 -2.44 1.90
C LEU A 217 -0.63 -3.39 2.67
N SER A 218 -0.01 -2.92 3.76
CA SER A 218 0.92 -3.76 4.53
C SER A 218 0.18 -4.92 5.19
N ALA A 219 0.77 -6.11 5.13
CA ALA A 219 0.21 -7.32 5.72
C ALA A 219 1.30 -8.40 5.77
N GLU A 220 1.06 -9.48 6.51
CA GLU A 220 1.89 -10.67 6.34
C GLU A 220 1.74 -11.25 4.92
N GLY A 221 2.86 -11.53 4.26
CA GLY A 221 2.88 -12.03 2.89
C GLY A 221 4.26 -12.57 2.49
N TYR A 222 4.46 -12.70 1.18
CA TYR A 222 5.74 -13.10 0.60
C TYR A 222 6.62 -11.87 0.42
N ARG A 223 7.78 -11.81 1.09
CA ARG A 223 8.69 -10.64 1.01
C ARG A 223 9.15 -10.34 -0.41
N ALA A 224 9.22 -11.36 -1.26
CA ALA A 224 9.53 -11.20 -2.69
C ALA A 224 8.48 -10.38 -3.46
N ALA A 225 7.24 -10.29 -2.98
CA ALA A 225 6.18 -9.49 -3.61
C ALA A 225 6.53 -7.98 -3.57
N ASP A 226 7.19 -7.53 -2.50
CA ASP A 226 7.68 -6.15 -2.36
C ASP A 226 8.83 -5.81 -3.33
N PHE A 227 9.39 -6.78 -4.05
CA PHE A 227 10.43 -6.52 -5.06
C PHE A 227 9.87 -6.35 -6.47
N THR A 228 8.64 -6.81 -6.72
CA THR A 228 8.06 -6.94 -8.07
C THR A 228 8.08 -5.64 -8.87
N GLY A 229 7.66 -4.53 -8.26
CA GLY A 229 7.65 -3.21 -8.93
C GLY A 229 9.05 -2.71 -9.28
N VAL A 230 10.04 -2.95 -8.42
CA VAL A 230 11.42 -2.47 -8.62
C VAL A 230 12.21 -3.38 -9.56
N ALA A 231 11.97 -4.69 -9.51
CA ALA A 231 12.61 -5.68 -10.37
C ALA A 231 12.33 -5.46 -11.87
N ALA A 232 11.22 -4.79 -12.20
CA ALA A 232 10.88 -4.39 -13.56
C ALA A 232 11.63 -3.14 -14.06
N THR A 233 12.43 -2.48 -13.20
CA THR A 233 13.17 -1.25 -13.53
C THR A 233 14.63 -1.54 -13.89
N PRO A 234 15.31 -0.66 -14.64
CA PRO A 234 16.74 -0.82 -14.92
C PRO A 234 17.63 -0.70 -13.68
N HIS A 235 17.06 -0.31 -12.52
CA HIS A 235 17.77 -0.07 -11.27
C HIS A 235 17.66 -1.25 -10.28
N TRP A 236 17.12 -2.40 -10.72
CA TRP A 236 16.96 -3.59 -9.88
C TRP A 236 18.26 -4.01 -9.18
N ASP A 237 19.37 -4.06 -9.90
CA ASP A 237 20.66 -4.47 -9.34
C ASP A 237 21.12 -3.52 -8.22
N ALA A 238 20.89 -2.21 -8.38
CA ALA A 238 21.23 -1.22 -7.38
C ALA A 238 20.34 -1.34 -6.13
N PHE A 239 19.03 -1.52 -6.32
CA PHE A 239 18.08 -1.78 -5.23
C PHE A 239 18.46 -3.03 -4.46
N ARG A 240 18.68 -4.15 -5.18
CA ARG A 240 19.09 -5.41 -4.58
C ARG A 240 20.39 -5.26 -3.78
N ALA A 241 21.39 -4.58 -4.34
CA ALA A 241 22.66 -4.34 -3.65
C ALA A 241 22.49 -3.52 -2.36
N GLY A 242 21.52 -2.60 -2.31
CA GLY A 242 21.16 -1.88 -1.09
C GLY A 242 20.45 -2.77 -0.08
N TYR A 243 19.46 -3.53 -0.54
CA TYR A 243 18.70 -4.45 0.30
C TYR A 243 19.59 -5.51 0.97
N GLU A 244 20.48 -6.13 0.20
CA GLU A 244 21.37 -7.21 0.65
C GLU A 244 22.44 -6.76 1.67
N ARG A 245 22.61 -5.45 1.90
CA ARG A 245 23.45 -4.94 3.01
C ARG A 245 22.87 -5.23 4.38
N HIS A 246 21.55 -5.34 4.47
CA HIS A 246 20.85 -5.58 5.73
C HIS A 246 20.36 -7.01 5.85
N ARG A 247 19.88 -7.61 4.75
CA ARG A 247 19.33 -8.98 4.74
C ARG A 247 19.57 -9.67 3.39
N PRO A 248 20.04 -10.93 3.36
CA PRO A 248 20.16 -11.69 2.12
C PRO A 248 18.77 -11.98 1.51
N ILE A 249 18.70 -12.01 0.17
CA ILE A 249 17.51 -12.49 -0.55
C ILE A 249 17.73 -13.96 -0.90
N ALA A 250 16.80 -14.83 -0.52
CA ALA A 250 16.94 -16.25 -0.84
C ALA A 250 16.83 -16.47 -2.36
N PRO A 251 17.57 -17.44 -2.95
CA PRO A 251 17.41 -17.78 -4.36
C PRO A 251 15.97 -18.14 -4.76
N ALA A 252 15.21 -18.77 -3.85
CA ALA A 252 13.80 -19.08 -4.05
C ALA A 252 12.93 -17.82 -4.16
N ASP A 253 13.20 -16.79 -3.34
CA ASP A 253 12.52 -15.50 -3.41
C ASP A 253 12.78 -14.80 -4.74
N LEU A 254 14.04 -14.79 -5.20
CA LEU A 254 14.41 -14.23 -6.52
C LEU A 254 13.70 -14.95 -7.67
N ALA A 255 13.64 -16.29 -7.62
CA ALA A 255 12.97 -17.08 -8.64
C ALA A 255 11.44 -16.90 -8.65
N ALA A 256 10.85 -16.44 -7.54
CA ALA A 256 9.42 -16.21 -7.42
C ALA A 256 8.97 -14.81 -7.90
N ILE A 257 9.88 -13.86 -8.13
CA ILE A 257 9.54 -12.47 -8.48
C ILE A 257 8.63 -12.39 -9.71
N ASP A 258 8.94 -13.10 -10.79
CA ASP A 258 8.12 -13.07 -12.01
C ASP A 258 6.69 -13.60 -11.77
N TRP A 259 6.55 -14.66 -10.96
CA TRP A 259 5.24 -15.23 -10.61
C TRP A 259 4.44 -14.32 -9.67
N LEU A 260 5.10 -13.72 -8.67
CA LEU A 260 4.47 -12.76 -7.77
C LEU A 260 4.13 -11.45 -8.50
N THR A 261 4.87 -11.09 -9.54
CA THR A 261 4.52 -9.98 -10.44
C THR A 261 3.21 -10.29 -11.14
N VAL A 262 3.04 -11.50 -11.70
CA VAL A 262 1.76 -11.93 -12.31
C VAL A 262 0.60 -11.84 -11.30
N ALA A 263 0.80 -12.30 -10.05
CA ALA A 263 -0.21 -12.18 -9.01
C ALA A 263 -0.60 -10.72 -8.72
N GLY A 264 0.40 -9.85 -8.52
CA GLY A 264 0.17 -8.42 -8.30
C GLY A 264 -0.57 -7.75 -9.47
N ARG A 265 -0.23 -8.11 -10.71
CA ARG A 265 -0.92 -7.59 -11.91
C ARG A 265 -2.37 -8.03 -12.01
N ILE A 266 -2.68 -9.28 -11.65
CA ILE A 266 -4.06 -9.78 -11.58
C ILE A 266 -4.85 -9.00 -10.51
N SER A 267 -4.25 -8.75 -9.34
CA SER A 267 -4.85 -7.93 -8.28
C SER A 267 -5.09 -6.48 -8.74
N ASN A 268 -4.12 -5.86 -9.42
CA ASN A 268 -4.28 -4.52 -9.98
C ASN A 268 -5.36 -4.46 -11.07
N LEU A 269 -5.40 -5.46 -11.96
CA LEU A 269 -6.43 -5.55 -12.98
C LEU A 269 -7.83 -5.64 -12.34
N HIS A 270 -7.97 -6.42 -11.27
CA HIS A 270 -9.20 -6.44 -10.46
C HIS A 270 -9.52 -5.07 -9.84
N PHE A 271 -8.55 -4.37 -9.28
CA PHE A 271 -8.77 -3.03 -8.76
C PHE A 271 -9.31 -2.09 -9.86
N HIS A 272 -8.73 -2.10 -11.05
CA HIS A 272 -9.13 -1.22 -12.14
C HIS A 272 -10.45 -1.62 -12.83
N LEU A 273 -10.77 -2.91 -12.89
CA LEU A 273 -12.00 -3.39 -13.52
C LEU A 273 -13.20 -3.41 -12.57
N VAL A 274 -12.98 -3.74 -11.30
CA VAL A 274 -14.05 -4.02 -10.33
C VAL A 274 -14.12 -2.96 -9.26
N ARG A 275 -13.06 -2.74 -8.48
CA ARG A 275 -13.14 -1.89 -7.27
C ARG A 275 -13.22 -0.40 -7.58
N LYS A 276 -12.27 0.12 -8.37
CA LYS A 276 -12.17 1.55 -8.69
C LYS A 276 -13.45 2.10 -9.36
N PRO A 277 -14.09 1.38 -10.31
CA PRO A 277 -15.34 1.84 -10.91
C PRO A 277 -16.51 2.05 -9.93
N LEU A 278 -16.52 1.37 -8.77
CA LEU A 278 -17.60 1.53 -7.79
C LEU A 278 -17.65 2.93 -7.19
N PHE A 279 -16.48 3.56 -6.99
CA PHE A 279 -16.38 4.87 -6.35
C PHE A 279 -15.83 5.97 -7.25
N ARG A 280 -15.34 5.64 -8.46
CA ARG A 280 -14.90 6.61 -9.49
C ARG A 280 -15.73 6.57 -10.77
N GLY A 281 -16.74 5.70 -10.83
CA GLY A 281 -17.50 5.47 -12.06
C GLY A 281 -16.72 4.67 -13.10
N THR A 282 -17.44 4.18 -14.12
CA THR A 282 -16.87 3.36 -15.21
C THR A 282 -15.89 4.13 -16.09
N GLU A 283 -15.91 5.46 -16.07
CA GLU A 283 -14.93 6.33 -16.73
C GLU A 283 -13.49 6.05 -16.28
N SER A 284 -13.29 5.60 -15.04
CA SER A 284 -11.96 5.20 -14.54
C SER A 284 -11.32 4.06 -15.32
N ARG A 285 -12.10 3.26 -16.06
CA ARG A 285 -11.58 2.21 -16.95
C ARG A 285 -10.90 2.77 -18.20
N ALA A 286 -11.23 4.00 -18.59
CA ALA A 286 -10.65 4.67 -19.76
C ALA A 286 -9.26 5.30 -19.48
N GLU A 287 -8.77 5.26 -18.24
CA GLU A 287 -7.46 5.79 -17.85
C GLU A 287 -6.27 4.96 -18.39
N GLY A 288 -6.53 3.80 -19.01
CA GLY A 288 -5.50 2.96 -19.64
C GLY A 288 -4.85 1.93 -18.71
N TRP A 289 -5.02 2.03 -17.39
CA TRP A 289 -4.42 1.11 -16.42
C TRP A 289 -4.80 -0.35 -16.63
N ALA A 290 -6.09 -0.68 -16.77
CA ALA A 290 -6.54 -2.06 -17.01
C ALA A 290 -5.99 -2.63 -18.33
N ALA A 291 -5.90 -1.80 -19.38
CA ALA A 291 -5.34 -2.21 -20.65
C ALA A 291 -3.82 -2.48 -20.54
N GLY A 292 -3.11 -1.66 -19.76
CA GLY A 292 -1.70 -1.84 -19.44
C GLY A 292 -1.44 -3.15 -18.70
N GLU A 293 -2.19 -3.42 -17.62
CA GLU A 293 -2.04 -4.67 -16.86
C GLU A 293 -2.30 -5.90 -17.73
N LEU A 294 -3.33 -5.86 -18.58
CA LEU A 294 -3.64 -6.96 -19.49
C LEU A 294 -2.57 -7.17 -20.57
N ALA A 295 -1.98 -6.08 -21.09
CA ALA A 295 -0.87 -6.19 -22.05
C ALA A 295 0.35 -6.87 -21.42
N GLU A 296 0.67 -6.50 -20.17
CA GLU A 296 1.76 -7.10 -19.41
C GLU A 296 1.49 -8.56 -19.05
N LEU A 297 0.26 -8.92 -18.70
CA LEU A 297 -0.14 -10.32 -18.47
C LEU A 297 0.00 -11.15 -19.75
N ARG A 298 -0.39 -10.62 -20.91
CA ARG A 298 -0.15 -11.30 -22.21
C ARG A 298 1.34 -11.50 -22.49
N ALA A 299 2.17 -10.50 -22.20
CA ALA A 299 3.62 -10.61 -22.35
C ALA A 299 4.23 -11.63 -21.36
N ALA A 300 3.72 -11.69 -20.12
CA ALA A 300 4.13 -12.67 -19.13
C ALA A 300 3.75 -14.09 -19.56
N ALA A 301 2.54 -14.29 -20.08
CA ALA A 301 2.09 -15.59 -20.60
C ALA A 301 3.05 -16.14 -21.68
N GLY A 302 3.48 -15.30 -22.63
CA GLY A 302 4.43 -15.73 -23.66
C GLY A 302 5.84 -16.06 -23.16
N ARG A 303 6.18 -15.69 -21.91
CA ARG A 303 7.48 -16.00 -21.27
C ARG A 303 7.40 -17.16 -20.27
N LEU A 304 6.27 -17.31 -19.60
CA LEU A 304 6.11 -18.15 -18.41
C LEU A 304 5.26 -19.41 -18.62
N LEU A 305 4.37 -19.42 -19.62
CA LEU A 305 3.55 -20.58 -20.02
C LEU A 305 4.15 -21.25 -21.27
#